data_AF-A0A2E8D285-F1
#
_entry.id   AF-A0A2E8D285-F1
#
_cell.length_a   1.000
_cell.length_b   1.000
_cell.length_c   1.000
_cell.angle_alpha   90.00
_cell.angle_beta   90.00
_cell.angle_gamma   90.00
#
_symmetry.space_group_name_H-M   'P 1'
#
loop_
_entity.id
_entity.type
_entity.pdbx_description
1 polymer ?
#
loop_
_entity_poly.entity_id
_entity_poly.type
_entity_poly.pdbx_seq_one_letter_code
_entity_poly.pdbx_strand_id
1 'polypeptide(L)'
;MIRLSWIALAAMFTVISVPTSGIAEENSNDEPTPLELFDQRIMPIFRSSQPSSCIQCHLAAVDLKNYILPSHEKTFVSLRDQGLIDLAHPEKSKVLTLIRMGDKDLEKGARLIHEKTRQAEYAAFASWIEACCNDPKLRDAPGLTAEERARPERPDAVIRHARKSRVVDSFVRTVWSQRMRCFPCHTPHEIDPSNPRHKAAIKTQRELREKYSDALVERLHIFRETPEATLQYLIARSRDAQEDELPLINLEEPRKSLILLVPRAV
;
A
#
# COMPACT_ATOMS: atom_id res chain seq x y z
N MET A 1 -98.50 17.26 -10.98
CA MET A 1 -99.01 15.90 -11.26
C MET A 1 -97.97 14.89 -10.79
N ILE A 2 -98.42 13.96 -9.95
CA ILE A 2 -97.94 12.57 -9.73
C ILE A 2 -96.55 12.35 -9.09
N ARG A 3 -96.65 11.65 -7.95
CA ARG A 3 -95.65 11.04 -7.07
C ARG A 3 -94.70 10.08 -7.79
N LEU A 4 -93.51 9.88 -7.24
CA LEU A 4 -92.92 8.53 -7.10
C LEU A 4 -92.00 8.45 -5.88
N SER A 5 -92.44 7.67 -4.90
CA SER A 5 -91.64 7.14 -3.81
C SER A 5 -90.65 6.11 -4.33
N TRP A 6 -89.43 6.09 -3.78
CA TRP A 6 -88.58 4.91 -3.77
C TRP A 6 -88.01 4.69 -2.36
N ILE A 7 -88.26 3.48 -1.88
CA ILE A 7 -87.75 2.86 -0.65
C ILE A 7 -86.43 2.18 -1.01
N ALA A 8 -85.39 2.32 -0.17
CA ALA A 8 -84.25 1.40 0.00
C ALA A 8 -83.16 2.12 0.82
N LEU A 9 -82.41 1.55 1.76
CA LEU A 9 -82.33 0.25 2.42
C LEU A 9 -81.40 0.55 3.61
N ALA A 10 -81.76 0.16 4.83
CA ALA A 10 -80.86 0.28 5.97
C ALA A 10 -79.82 -0.85 5.92
N ALA A 11 -78.53 -0.49 5.87
CA ALA A 11 -77.43 -1.43 6.06
C ALA A 11 -76.71 -1.07 7.38
N MET A 12 -76.99 -1.83 8.43
CA MET A 12 -76.20 -1.88 9.66
C MET A 12 -74.82 -2.45 9.31
N PHE A 13 -73.78 -1.62 9.30
CA PHE A 13 -72.40 -2.10 9.31
C PHE A 13 -71.90 -2.17 10.74
N THR A 14 -71.77 -3.41 11.23
CA THR A 14 -71.13 -3.78 12.47
C THR A 14 -69.63 -3.49 12.35
N VAL A 15 -69.10 -2.56 13.16
CA VAL A 15 -67.67 -2.28 13.24
C VAL A 15 -67.00 -3.41 14.01
N ILE A 16 -66.36 -4.34 13.30
CA ILE A 16 -65.46 -5.34 13.90
C ILE A 16 -64.14 -4.63 14.18
N SER A 17 -63.86 -4.33 15.46
CA SER A 17 -62.53 -3.89 15.89
C SER A 17 -61.54 -5.04 15.68
N VAL A 18 -60.65 -4.89 14.70
CA VAL A 18 -59.46 -5.73 14.57
C VAL A 18 -58.45 -5.24 15.61
N PRO A 19 -57.94 -6.10 16.51
CA PRO A 19 -56.86 -5.72 17.39
C PRO A 19 -55.60 -5.51 16.54
N THR A 20 -55.15 -4.26 16.49
CA THR A 20 -53.84 -3.87 15.95
C THR A 20 -52.78 -4.58 16.79
N SER A 21 -52.35 -5.75 16.31
CA SER A 21 -51.15 -6.39 16.82
C SER A 21 -50.01 -5.42 16.58
N GLY A 22 -49.38 -4.97 17.66
CA GLY A 22 -48.26 -4.06 17.63
C GLY A 22 -47.20 -4.60 16.68
N ILE A 23 -47.04 -3.92 15.55
CA ILE A 23 -45.78 -3.95 14.81
C ILE A 23 -44.82 -3.23 15.76
N ALA A 24 -43.95 -4.01 16.39
CA ALA A 24 -42.78 -3.46 17.06
C ALA A 24 -42.01 -2.69 15.98
N GLU A 25 -42.05 -1.36 16.08
CA GLU A 25 -41.11 -0.49 15.38
C GLU A 25 -39.71 -0.84 15.90
N GLU A 26 -38.99 -1.65 15.13
CA GLU A 26 -37.56 -1.86 15.27
C GLU A 26 -36.87 -0.53 14.93
N ASN A 27 -36.63 0.27 15.95
CA ASN A 27 -35.85 1.51 15.85
C ASN A 27 -34.43 1.18 15.36
N SER A 28 -34.18 1.46 14.09
CA SER A 28 -32.85 1.38 13.44
C SER A 28 -31.94 2.56 13.81
N ASN A 29 -31.77 2.78 15.11
CA ASN A 29 -30.92 3.83 15.67
C ASN A 29 -29.78 3.30 16.57
N ASP A 30 -29.55 1.99 16.61
CA ASP A 30 -28.37 1.44 17.30
C ASP A 30 -27.11 1.74 16.48
N GLU A 31 -26.11 2.33 17.14
CA GLU A 31 -24.78 2.49 16.57
C GLU A 31 -24.24 1.11 16.15
N PRO A 32 -23.61 0.99 14.97
CA PRO A 32 -23.15 -0.29 14.46
C PRO A 32 -22.12 -0.90 15.41
N THR A 33 -22.31 -2.19 15.70
CA THR A 33 -21.45 -2.95 16.61
C THR A 33 -20.02 -3.08 16.06
N PRO A 34 -19.02 -3.37 16.93
CA PRO A 34 -17.65 -3.60 16.47
C PRO A 34 -17.52 -4.69 15.40
N LEU A 35 -18.32 -5.76 15.49
CA LEU A 35 -18.35 -6.84 14.51
C LEU A 35 -18.92 -6.35 13.17
N GLU A 36 -20.04 -5.61 13.19
CA GLU A 36 -20.63 -5.06 11.96
C GLU A 36 -19.68 -4.10 11.25
N LEU A 37 -19.01 -3.21 12.00
CA LEU A 37 -17.99 -2.32 11.46
C LEU A 37 -16.81 -3.10 10.87
N PHE A 38 -16.39 -4.19 11.52
CA PHE A 38 -15.33 -5.06 11.02
C PHE A 38 -15.71 -5.70 9.68
N ASP A 39 -16.87 -6.33 9.61
CA ASP A 39 -17.35 -7.03 8.42
C ASP A 39 -17.63 -6.06 7.25
N GLN A 40 -18.20 -4.90 7.55
CA GLN A 40 -18.55 -3.91 6.53
C GLN A 40 -17.34 -3.11 6.03
N ARG A 41 -16.33 -2.85 6.87
CA ARG A 41 -15.27 -1.87 6.56
C ARG A 41 -13.86 -2.44 6.57
N ILE A 42 -13.54 -3.38 7.46
CA ILE A 42 -12.20 -3.96 7.60
C ILE A 42 -12.02 -5.17 6.70
N MET A 43 -12.99 -6.09 6.67
CA MET A 43 -12.92 -7.29 5.84
C MET A 43 -12.79 -7.03 4.33
N PRO A 44 -13.40 -5.97 3.74
CA PRO A 44 -13.13 -5.61 2.35
C PRO A 44 -11.66 -5.26 2.09
N ILE A 45 -10.97 -4.60 3.04
CA ILE A 45 -9.54 -4.31 2.93
C ILE A 45 -8.75 -5.62 2.93
N PHE A 46 -9.08 -6.52 3.87
CA PHE A 46 -8.42 -7.83 3.99
C PHE A 46 -8.59 -8.69 2.74
N ARG A 47 -9.78 -8.70 2.14
CA ARG A 47 -10.12 -9.53 0.97
C ARG A 47 -9.74 -8.91 -0.37
N SER A 48 -9.44 -7.61 -0.42
CA SER A 48 -9.10 -6.91 -1.66
C SER A 48 -7.85 -7.50 -2.30
N SER A 49 -7.82 -7.63 -3.63
CA SER A 49 -6.61 -7.94 -4.38
C SER A 49 -5.69 -6.73 -4.57
N GLN A 50 -6.21 -5.51 -4.36
CA GLN A 50 -5.42 -4.28 -4.46
C GLN A 50 -4.55 -4.10 -3.22
N PRO A 51 -3.31 -3.63 -3.35
CA PRO A 51 -2.42 -3.47 -2.21
C PRO A 51 -2.85 -2.27 -1.33
N SER A 52 -2.58 -2.34 -0.03
CA SER A 52 -2.95 -1.27 0.91
C SER A 52 -2.05 -0.04 0.83
N SER A 53 -2.42 1.07 1.49
CA SER A 53 -1.57 2.26 1.51
C SER A 53 -0.19 2.02 2.17
N CYS A 54 -0.03 0.99 3.01
CA CYS A 54 1.23 0.69 3.70
C CYS A 54 2.36 0.25 2.76
N ILE A 55 2.03 -0.34 1.59
CA ILE A 55 3.07 -0.80 0.64
C ILE A 55 3.83 0.37 0.00
N GLN A 56 3.25 1.58 0.02
CA GLN A 56 3.84 2.78 -0.56
C GLN A 56 5.22 3.09 0.04
N CYS A 57 5.37 2.91 1.35
CA CYS A 57 6.62 3.20 2.06
C CYS A 57 7.49 1.94 2.27
N HIS A 58 6.90 0.74 2.18
CA HIS A 58 7.54 -0.52 2.60
C HIS A 58 7.77 -1.56 1.50
N LEU A 59 7.67 -1.18 0.21
CA LEU A 59 8.17 -1.94 -0.93
C LEU A 59 7.76 -3.44 -0.88
N ALA A 60 6.45 -3.68 -0.76
CA ALA A 60 5.79 -4.99 -0.64
C ALA A 60 6.17 -5.86 0.58
N ALA A 61 7.07 -5.41 1.47
CA ALA A 61 7.42 -6.17 2.68
C ALA A 61 6.40 -5.97 3.82
N VAL A 62 5.59 -4.92 3.77
CA VAL A 62 4.52 -4.62 4.74
C VAL A 62 3.27 -4.17 4.00
N ASP A 63 2.20 -4.92 4.22
CA ASP A 63 0.83 -4.60 3.84
C ASP A 63 -0.03 -4.54 5.12
N LEU A 64 -0.97 -3.60 5.20
CA LEU A 64 -1.96 -3.47 6.26
C LEU A 64 -2.73 -4.77 6.50
N LYS A 65 -2.97 -5.57 5.45
CA LYS A 65 -3.67 -6.86 5.55
C LYS A 65 -2.97 -7.88 6.44
N ASN A 66 -1.64 -7.78 6.58
CA ASN A 66 -0.90 -8.66 7.49
C ASN A 66 -1.25 -8.44 8.96
N TYR A 67 -1.94 -7.34 9.26
CA TYR A 67 -2.40 -6.98 10.60
C TYR A 67 -3.89 -7.26 10.82
N ILE A 68 -4.58 -7.88 9.85
CA ILE A 68 -5.99 -8.25 9.94
C ILE A 68 -6.08 -9.78 10.01
N LEU A 69 -6.79 -10.30 11.01
CA LEU A 69 -7.08 -11.71 11.18
C LEU A 69 -8.54 -12.00 10.75
N PRO A 70 -8.93 -13.27 10.52
CA PRO A 70 -10.30 -13.61 10.12
C PRO A 70 -11.39 -13.28 11.14
N SER A 71 -11.06 -12.87 12.37
CA SER A 71 -12.02 -12.51 13.43
C SER A 71 -11.75 -11.08 13.93
N HIS A 72 -12.83 -10.35 14.22
CA HIS A 72 -12.74 -8.98 14.73
C HIS A 72 -12.07 -8.94 16.11
N GLU A 73 -12.41 -9.89 17.00
CA GLU A 73 -11.84 -9.98 18.33
C GLU A 73 -10.34 -10.24 18.26
N LYS A 74 -9.93 -11.25 17.47
CA LYS A 74 -8.51 -11.57 17.31
C LYS A 74 -7.74 -10.43 16.68
N THR A 75 -8.31 -9.74 15.69
CA THR A 75 -7.66 -8.57 15.08
C THR A 75 -7.46 -7.46 16.10
N PHE A 76 -8.49 -7.10 16.86
CA PHE A 76 -8.40 -6.04 17.86
C PHE A 76 -7.39 -6.38 18.96
N VAL A 77 -7.49 -7.58 19.55
CA VAL A 77 -6.59 -8.04 20.61
C VAL A 77 -5.15 -8.09 20.11
N SER A 78 -4.92 -8.59 18.89
CA SER A 78 -3.59 -8.63 18.29
C SER A 78 -2.98 -7.24 18.15
N LEU A 79 -3.75 -6.25 17.68
CA LEU A 79 -3.29 -4.88 17.52
C LEU A 79 -3.06 -4.19 18.88
N ARG A 80 -3.96 -4.40 19.85
CA ARG A 80 -3.83 -3.92 21.23
C ARG A 80 -2.55 -4.44 21.88
N ASP A 81 -2.32 -5.75 21.83
CA ASP A 81 -1.18 -6.40 22.49
C ASP A 81 0.18 -6.05 21.86
N GLN A 82 0.16 -5.59 20.61
CA GLN A 82 1.34 -5.05 19.92
C GLN A 82 1.55 -3.55 20.17
N GLY A 83 0.69 -2.91 20.97
CA GLY A 83 0.73 -1.46 21.22
C GLY A 83 0.41 -0.62 19.98
N LEU A 84 -0.37 -1.19 19.04
CA LEU A 84 -0.82 -0.49 17.83
C LEU A 84 -2.13 0.28 18.07
N ILE A 85 -2.90 -0.12 19.07
CA ILE A 85 -4.12 0.55 19.53
C ILE A 85 -3.87 1.19 20.89
N ASP A 86 -4.32 2.44 21.04
CA ASP A 86 -4.36 3.14 22.32
C ASP A 86 -5.77 3.02 22.90
N LEU A 87 -5.90 2.29 24.01
CA LEU A 87 -7.19 2.03 24.67
C LEU A 87 -7.75 3.26 25.41
N ALA A 88 -6.90 4.24 25.73
CA ALA A 88 -7.32 5.46 26.41
C ALA A 88 -7.70 6.55 25.40
N HIS A 89 -7.00 6.59 24.26
CA HIS A 89 -7.21 7.56 23.19
C HIS A 89 -7.26 6.84 21.83
N PRO A 90 -8.39 6.18 21.48
CA PRO A 90 -8.54 5.40 20.25
C PRO A 90 -8.09 6.14 18.99
N GLU A 91 -8.34 7.44 18.92
CA GLU A 91 -7.98 8.34 17.83
C GLU A 91 -6.47 8.57 17.68
N LYS A 92 -5.69 8.35 18.75
CA LYS A 92 -4.22 8.46 18.77
C LYS A 92 -3.53 7.12 18.53
N SER A 93 -4.28 6.06 18.26
CA SER A 93 -3.74 4.73 17.97
C SER A 93 -2.63 4.79 16.92
N LYS A 94 -1.52 4.11 17.20
CA LYS A 94 -0.33 4.10 16.34
C LYS A 94 -0.66 3.60 14.92
N VAL A 95 -1.55 2.62 14.77
CA VAL A 95 -1.99 2.12 13.45
C VAL A 95 -2.62 3.24 12.60
N LEU A 96 -3.43 4.12 13.19
CA LEU A 96 -4.04 5.25 12.50
C LEU A 96 -2.99 6.26 12.03
N THR A 97 -1.99 6.53 12.88
CA THR A 97 -0.84 7.37 12.54
C THR A 97 -0.04 6.78 11.36
N LEU A 98 0.18 5.46 11.38
CA LEU A 98 0.93 4.75 10.34
C LEU A 98 0.20 4.77 8.99
N ILE A 99 -1.11 4.55 8.97
CA ILE A 99 -1.93 4.66 7.74
C ILE A 99 -1.74 6.05 7.13
N ARG A 100 -1.81 7.11 7.95
CA ARG A 100 -1.64 8.51 7.53
C ARG A 100 -0.22 8.92 7.14
N MET A 101 0.80 8.09 7.35
CA MET A 101 2.20 8.51 7.16
C MET A 101 2.52 9.00 5.74
N GLY A 102 1.85 8.51 4.71
CA GLY A 102 2.10 8.96 3.33
C GLY A 102 1.69 10.42 3.07
N ASP A 103 1.00 11.10 4.00
CA ASP A 103 0.77 12.55 3.95
C ASP A 103 2.10 13.33 3.96
N LYS A 104 3.15 12.73 4.52
CA LYS A 104 4.50 13.31 4.65
C LYS A 104 5.41 13.01 3.46
N ASP A 105 4.93 12.32 2.43
CA ASP A 105 5.74 12.07 1.23
C ASP A 105 6.03 13.39 0.50
N LEU A 106 7.30 13.63 0.23
CA LEU A 106 7.80 14.83 -0.44
C LEU A 106 7.41 14.86 -1.93
N GLU A 107 7.17 13.69 -2.52
CA GLU A 107 6.79 13.54 -3.92
C GLU A 107 5.27 13.67 -4.08
N LYS A 108 4.82 14.83 -4.58
CA LYS A 108 3.39 15.17 -4.74
C LYS A 108 2.60 14.14 -5.55
N GLY A 109 3.22 13.53 -6.57
CA GLY A 109 2.60 12.49 -7.40
C GLY A 109 2.33 11.19 -6.63
N ALA A 110 3.32 10.70 -5.87
CA ALA A 110 3.18 9.49 -5.06
C ALA A 110 2.12 9.67 -3.95
N ARG A 111 2.01 10.88 -3.38
CA ARG A 111 1.00 11.21 -2.36
C ARG A 111 -0.43 11.06 -2.89
N LEU A 112 -0.69 11.56 -4.10
CA LEU A 112 -2.02 11.59 -4.72
C LEU A 112 -2.53 10.20 -5.14
N ILE A 113 -1.64 9.29 -5.55
CA ILE A 113 -2.01 7.96 -6.08
C ILE A 113 -2.75 7.11 -5.04
N HIS A 114 -2.37 7.21 -3.76
CA HIS A 114 -2.93 6.37 -2.69
C HIS A 114 -3.78 7.15 -1.67
N GLU A 115 -4.01 8.44 -1.87
CA GLU A 115 -4.73 9.29 -0.92
C GLU A 115 -6.14 8.77 -0.63
N LYS A 116 -6.91 8.43 -1.67
CA LYS A 116 -8.27 7.90 -1.53
C LYS A 116 -8.30 6.60 -0.72
N THR A 117 -7.38 5.67 -1.03
CA THR A 117 -7.26 4.40 -0.32
C THR A 117 -6.89 4.63 1.15
N ARG A 118 -5.94 5.53 1.41
CA ARG A 118 -5.51 5.88 2.76
C ARG A 118 -6.64 6.48 3.61
N GLN A 119 -7.44 7.36 3.02
CA GLN A 119 -8.60 7.95 3.70
C GLN A 119 -9.66 6.89 4.02
N ALA A 120 -9.94 5.99 3.09
CA ALA A 120 -10.87 4.88 3.32
C ALA A 120 -10.37 3.92 4.41
N GLU A 121 -9.10 3.52 4.35
CA GLU A 121 -8.47 2.68 5.37
C GLU A 121 -8.47 3.36 6.74
N TYR A 122 -8.11 4.65 6.80
CA TYR A 122 -8.12 5.42 8.04
C TYR A 122 -9.52 5.49 8.63
N ALA A 123 -10.54 5.87 7.84
CA ALA A 123 -11.91 5.99 8.31
C ALA A 123 -12.46 4.64 8.80
N ALA A 124 -12.17 3.55 8.07
CA ALA A 124 -12.56 2.20 8.45
C ALA A 124 -11.96 1.81 9.81
N PHE A 125 -10.63 1.93 9.96
CA PHE A 125 -9.94 1.59 11.20
C PHE A 125 -10.32 2.52 12.35
N ALA A 126 -10.47 3.82 12.12
CA ALA A 126 -10.80 4.79 13.17
C ALA A 126 -12.15 4.47 13.82
N SER A 127 -13.21 4.32 13.02
CA SER A 127 -14.54 3.99 13.56
C SER A 127 -14.57 2.63 14.24
N TRP A 128 -13.86 1.65 13.67
CA TRP A 128 -13.85 0.29 14.20
C TRP A 128 -13.07 0.19 15.53
N ILE A 129 -11.92 0.84 15.63
CA ILE A 129 -11.11 0.89 16.85
C ILE A 129 -11.87 1.60 17.97
N GLU A 130 -12.54 2.72 17.66
CA GLU A 130 -13.37 3.45 18.62
C GLU A 130 -14.47 2.55 19.20
N ALA A 131 -15.22 1.87 18.35
CA ALA A 131 -16.25 0.92 18.78
C ALA A 131 -15.66 -0.24 19.62
N CYS A 132 -14.52 -0.80 19.22
CA CYS A 132 -13.88 -1.87 19.99
C CYS A 132 -13.36 -1.41 21.37
N CYS A 133 -12.81 -0.20 21.46
CA CYS A 133 -12.33 0.37 22.73
C CYS A 133 -13.48 0.65 23.71
N ASN A 134 -14.69 0.89 23.20
CA ASN A 134 -15.91 1.07 23.98
C ASN A 134 -16.56 -0.26 24.40
N ASP A 135 -16.11 -1.41 23.87
CA ASP A 135 -16.58 -2.74 24.27
C ASP A 135 -15.70 -3.31 25.40
N PRO A 136 -16.21 -3.42 26.64
CA PRO A 136 -15.43 -3.96 27.77
C PRO A 136 -14.95 -5.40 27.53
N LYS A 137 -15.73 -6.23 26.81
CA LYS A 137 -15.36 -7.62 26.56
C LYS A 137 -14.10 -7.72 25.69
N LEU A 138 -13.98 -6.84 24.70
CA LEU A 138 -12.81 -6.76 23.82
C LEU A 138 -11.63 -6.11 24.55
N ARG A 139 -11.88 -5.04 25.28
CA ARG A 139 -10.86 -4.32 26.04
C ARG A 139 -10.16 -5.23 27.04
N ASP A 140 -10.91 -6.06 27.75
CA ASP A 140 -10.43 -6.92 28.82
C ASP A 140 -10.15 -8.37 28.36
N ALA A 141 -10.28 -8.65 27.06
CA ALA A 141 -10.03 -9.97 26.51
C ALA A 141 -8.59 -10.45 26.81
N PRO A 142 -8.37 -11.76 27.07
CA PRO A 142 -7.04 -12.32 27.27
C PRO A 142 -6.11 -11.99 26.09
N GLY A 143 -4.84 -11.74 26.40
CA GLY A 143 -3.85 -11.46 25.36
C GLY A 143 -3.53 -12.68 24.51
N LEU A 144 -3.13 -12.43 23.26
CA LEU A 144 -2.66 -13.45 22.32
C LEU A 144 -1.17 -13.74 22.51
N THR A 145 -0.79 -14.99 22.24
CA THR A 145 0.61 -15.41 22.14
C THR A 145 1.30 -14.75 20.94
N ALA A 146 2.63 -14.82 20.86
CA ALA A 146 3.37 -14.19 19.78
C ALA A 146 3.06 -14.81 18.40
N GLU A 147 2.69 -16.09 18.39
CA GLU A 147 2.37 -16.89 17.21
C GLU A 147 0.96 -16.60 16.68
N GLU A 148 0.04 -16.22 17.56
CA GLU A 148 -1.35 -15.90 17.22
C GLU A 148 -1.54 -14.46 16.73
N ARG A 149 -0.55 -13.59 16.97
CA ARG A 149 -0.61 -12.17 16.58
C ARG A 149 -0.44 -12.00 15.08
N ALA A 150 -1.27 -11.13 14.52
CA ALA A 150 -1.15 -10.63 13.17
C ALA A 150 0.16 -9.84 13.03
N ARG A 151 1.02 -10.26 12.11
CA ARG A 151 2.29 -9.60 11.82
C ARG A 151 2.68 -9.85 10.36
N PRO A 152 3.52 -9.00 9.77
CA PRO A 152 4.14 -9.29 8.49
C PRO A 152 4.88 -10.63 8.53
N GLU A 153 4.86 -11.36 7.42
CA GLU A 153 5.57 -12.64 7.28
C GLU A 153 7.09 -12.48 7.46
N ARG A 154 7.62 -11.32 7.02
CA ARG A 154 9.06 -11.06 7.05
C ARG A 154 9.50 -10.50 8.41
N PRO A 155 10.71 -10.86 8.88
CA PRO A 155 11.26 -10.28 10.10
C PRO A 155 11.45 -8.76 10.02
N ASP A 156 11.31 -8.10 11.15
CA ASP A 156 11.52 -6.65 11.34
C ASP A 156 12.84 -6.14 10.71
N ALA A 157 13.93 -6.89 10.85
CA ALA A 157 15.22 -6.54 10.28
C ALA A 157 15.13 -6.40 8.75
N VAL A 158 14.47 -7.36 8.07
CA VAL A 158 14.28 -7.36 6.62
C VAL A 158 13.37 -6.19 6.20
N ILE A 159 12.28 -5.96 6.93
CA ILE A 159 11.33 -4.86 6.68
C ILE A 159 12.01 -3.50 6.80
N ARG A 160 12.89 -3.30 7.79
CA ARG A 160 13.61 -2.03 7.99
C ARG A 160 14.57 -1.72 6.85
N HIS A 161 15.13 -2.73 6.20
CA HIS A 161 15.99 -2.57 5.03
C HIS A 161 15.22 -2.40 3.72
N ALA A 162 13.97 -2.88 3.65
CA ALA A 162 13.11 -2.74 2.48
C ALA A 162 12.39 -1.38 2.37
N ARG A 163 12.57 -0.44 3.32
CA ARG A 163 11.98 0.91 3.23
C ARG A 163 12.48 1.63 1.97
N LYS A 164 11.57 2.17 1.16
CA LYS A 164 11.88 2.80 -0.15
C LYS A 164 13.00 3.85 -0.04
N SER A 165 12.96 4.70 0.99
CA SER A 165 14.01 5.70 1.23
C SER A 165 15.37 5.09 1.54
N ARG A 166 15.44 3.99 2.31
CA ARG A 166 16.71 3.37 2.71
C ARG A 166 17.41 2.61 1.59
N VAL A 167 16.64 1.98 0.69
CA VAL A 167 17.23 1.32 -0.48
C VAL A 167 17.80 2.35 -1.44
N VAL A 168 17.06 3.42 -1.72
CA VAL A 168 17.54 4.55 -2.53
C VAL A 168 18.73 5.22 -1.85
N ASP A 169 18.67 5.51 -0.55
CA ASP A 169 19.79 6.10 0.20
C ASP A 169 21.05 5.21 0.16
N SER A 170 20.87 3.90 0.34
CA SER A 170 21.97 2.94 0.24
C SER A 170 22.56 2.93 -1.17
N PHE A 171 21.70 2.88 -2.20
CA PHE A 171 22.12 2.96 -3.60
C PHE A 171 22.85 4.26 -3.90
N VAL A 172 22.36 5.39 -3.37
CA VAL A 172 22.98 6.71 -3.51
C VAL A 172 24.40 6.69 -2.95
N ARG A 173 24.56 6.20 -1.72
CA ARG A 173 25.85 6.20 -1.02
C ARG A 173 26.86 5.23 -1.63
N THR A 174 26.40 4.09 -2.15
CA THR A 174 27.29 2.99 -2.57
C THR A 174 27.55 2.95 -4.06
N VAL A 175 26.52 3.04 -4.90
CA VAL A 175 26.62 2.84 -6.35
C VAL A 175 26.60 4.18 -7.08
N TRP A 176 25.57 5.00 -6.83
CA TRP A 176 25.38 6.29 -7.51
C TRP A 176 26.52 7.29 -7.25
N SER A 177 27.06 7.30 -6.02
CA SER A 177 28.21 8.15 -5.67
C SER A 177 29.46 7.83 -6.50
N GLN A 178 29.57 6.61 -7.02
CA GLN A 178 30.71 6.16 -7.82
C GLN A 178 30.48 6.31 -9.33
N ARG A 179 29.30 6.76 -9.78
CA ARG A 179 28.91 6.74 -11.20
C ARG A 179 29.86 7.53 -12.12
N MET A 180 30.53 8.55 -11.60
CA MET A 180 31.50 9.34 -12.37
C MET A 180 32.79 8.58 -12.72
N ARG A 181 33.06 7.43 -12.09
CA ARG A 181 34.13 6.51 -12.53
C ARG A 181 33.80 5.83 -13.86
N CYS A 182 32.50 5.77 -14.19
CA CYS A 182 31.96 5.12 -15.38
C CYS A 182 31.58 6.14 -16.47
N PHE A 183 31.87 7.42 -16.23
CA PHE A 183 31.74 8.51 -17.21
C PHE A 183 32.86 8.36 -18.26
N PRO A 184 32.57 8.54 -19.56
CA PRO A 184 31.32 9.03 -20.14
C PRO A 184 30.35 7.95 -20.62
N CYS A 185 30.75 6.67 -20.59
CA CYS A 185 30.04 5.59 -21.27
C CYS A 185 28.68 5.26 -20.65
N HIS A 186 28.58 5.32 -19.31
CA HIS A 186 27.37 4.91 -18.59
C HIS A 186 26.48 6.06 -18.12
N THR A 187 26.94 7.31 -18.29
CA THR A 187 26.28 8.56 -17.85
C THR A 187 26.28 9.62 -18.98
N PRO A 188 25.85 9.28 -20.22
CA PRO A 188 25.94 10.20 -21.36
C PRO A 188 25.14 11.50 -21.16
N HIS A 189 24.08 11.45 -20.35
CA HIS A 189 23.23 12.59 -20.02
C HIS A 189 23.97 13.65 -19.17
N GLU A 190 25.10 13.32 -18.55
CA GLU A 190 25.94 14.28 -17.82
C GLU A 190 26.96 14.99 -18.74
N ILE A 191 27.01 14.64 -20.02
CA ILE A 191 27.89 15.28 -20.99
C ILE A 191 27.28 16.62 -21.42
N ASP A 192 27.76 17.68 -20.81
CA ASP A 192 27.53 19.06 -21.26
C ASP A 192 28.41 19.44 -22.48
N PRO A 193 27.81 19.72 -23.67
CA PRO A 193 28.55 20.14 -24.87
C PRO A 193 29.23 21.51 -24.74
N SER A 194 28.72 22.38 -23.85
CA SER A 194 29.28 23.70 -23.61
C SER A 194 30.49 23.68 -22.67
N ASN A 195 30.68 22.57 -21.94
CA ASN A 195 31.78 22.41 -21.01
C ASN A 195 33.08 21.99 -21.76
N PRO A 196 34.14 22.81 -21.74
CA PRO A 196 35.37 22.49 -22.46
C PRO A 196 36.08 21.23 -21.93
N ARG A 197 35.82 20.81 -20.68
CA ARG A 197 36.36 19.56 -20.11
C ARG A 197 35.71 18.31 -20.68
N HIS A 198 34.56 18.43 -21.33
CA HIS A 198 33.82 17.29 -21.90
C HIS A 198 34.18 16.98 -23.35
N LYS A 199 35.09 17.74 -23.98
CA LYS A 199 35.50 17.50 -25.37
C LYS A 199 35.95 16.05 -25.63
N ALA A 200 36.70 15.45 -24.70
CA ALA A 200 37.12 14.05 -24.79
C ALA A 200 35.93 13.09 -24.67
N ALA A 201 35.01 13.34 -23.72
CA ALA A 201 33.82 12.54 -23.51
C ALA A 201 32.88 12.54 -24.72
N ILE A 202 32.67 13.71 -25.33
CA ILE A 202 31.89 13.88 -26.56
C ILE A 202 32.51 13.06 -27.69
N LYS A 203 33.84 13.12 -27.84
CA LYS A 203 34.57 12.32 -28.83
C LYS A 203 34.38 10.81 -28.57
N THR A 204 34.57 10.34 -27.34
CA THR A 204 34.38 8.93 -26.97
C THR A 204 32.96 8.43 -27.29
N GLN A 205 31.94 9.20 -26.96
CA GLN A 205 30.55 8.83 -27.26
C GLN A 205 30.27 8.76 -28.76
N ARG A 206 30.81 9.70 -29.54
CA ARG A 206 30.70 9.65 -31.00
C ARG A 206 31.37 8.40 -31.56
N GLU A 207 32.59 8.09 -31.13
CA GLU A 207 33.33 6.91 -31.58
C GLU A 207 32.63 5.59 -31.19
N LEU A 208 31.99 5.53 -30.02
CA LEU A 208 31.19 4.37 -29.62
C LEU A 208 30.00 4.14 -30.56
N ARG A 209 29.29 5.20 -30.94
CA ARG A 209 28.15 5.13 -31.87
C ARG A 209 28.57 4.82 -33.31
N GLU A 210 29.77 5.23 -33.72
CA GLU A 210 30.33 4.87 -35.02
C GLU A 210 30.73 3.38 -35.07
N LYS A 211 31.19 2.82 -33.95
CA LYS A 211 31.74 1.46 -33.88
C LYS A 211 30.71 0.38 -33.56
N TYR A 212 29.66 0.71 -32.80
CA TYR A 212 28.68 -0.26 -32.29
C TYR A 212 27.26 0.16 -32.65
N SER A 213 26.35 -0.81 -32.68
CA SER A 213 24.94 -0.51 -32.93
C SER A 213 24.35 0.38 -31.82
N ASP A 214 23.40 1.24 -32.18
CA ASP A 214 22.71 2.10 -31.22
C ASP A 214 22.07 1.29 -30.08
N ALA A 215 21.50 0.12 -30.39
CA ALA A 215 20.95 -0.76 -29.37
C ALA A 215 22.00 -1.19 -28.33
N LEU A 216 23.24 -1.46 -28.74
CA LEU A 216 24.31 -1.82 -27.80
C LEU A 216 24.77 -0.60 -27.00
N VAL A 217 24.93 0.56 -27.65
CA VAL A 217 25.35 1.81 -26.98
C VAL A 217 24.31 2.24 -25.95
N GLU A 218 23.02 2.21 -26.29
CA GLU A 218 21.95 2.54 -25.35
C GLU A 218 21.89 1.55 -24.17
N ARG A 219 22.24 0.27 -24.37
CA ARG A 219 22.37 -0.69 -23.26
C ARG A 219 23.48 -0.32 -22.27
N LEU A 220 24.54 0.36 -22.72
CA LEU A 220 25.61 0.86 -21.85
C LEU A 220 25.15 2.05 -21.01
N HIS A 221 24.09 2.75 -21.38
CA HIS A 221 23.56 3.83 -20.54
C HIS A 221 22.88 3.21 -19.32
N ILE A 222 23.64 3.00 -18.24
CA ILE A 222 23.15 2.36 -17.01
C ILE A 222 22.51 3.40 -16.10
N PHE A 223 23.18 4.55 -15.93
CA PHE A 223 22.69 5.61 -15.07
C PHE A 223 21.70 6.50 -15.83
N ARG A 224 20.60 6.84 -15.17
CA ARG A 224 19.58 7.82 -15.59
C ARG A 224 19.84 9.13 -14.86
N GLU A 225 19.07 10.18 -15.14
CA GLU A 225 19.29 11.52 -14.58
C GLU A 225 19.24 11.58 -13.04
N THR A 226 18.50 10.68 -12.40
CA THR A 226 18.39 10.61 -10.94
C THR A 226 18.71 9.21 -10.40
N PRO A 227 19.09 9.09 -9.11
CA PRO A 227 19.26 7.81 -8.45
C PRO A 227 18.00 6.93 -8.51
N GLU A 228 16.83 7.53 -8.30
CA GLU A 228 15.53 6.86 -8.32
C GLU A 228 15.21 6.33 -9.71
N ALA A 229 15.38 7.16 -10.74
CA ALA A 229 15.16 6.75 -12.13
C ALA A 229 16.12 5.63 -12.53
N THR A 230 17.37 5.67 -12.04
CA THR A 230 18.35 4.62 -12.27
C THR A 230 17.94 3.32 -11.61
N LEU A 231 17.54 3.37 -10.34
CA LEU A 231 17.12 2.18 -9.61
C LEU A 231 15.85 1.56 -10.23
N GLN A 232 14.89 2.39 -10.62
CA GLN A 232 13.69 1.95 -11.35
C GLN A 232 14.05 1.28 -12.68
N TYR A 233 14.91 1.91 -13.47
CA TYR A 233 15.40 1.34 -14.73
C TYR A 233 16.07 -0.02 -14.51
N LEU A 234 16.94 -0.12 -13.49
CA LEU A 234 17.62 -1.37 -13.15
C LEU A 234 16.62 -2.47 -12.75
N ILE A 235 15.62 -2.15 -11.93
CA ILE A 235 14.58 -3.11 -11.52
C ILE A 235 13.74 -3.55 -12.72
N ALA A 236 13.28 -2.61 -13.56
CA ALA A 236 12.49 -2.92 -14.75
C ALA A 236 13.26 -3.84 -15.68
N ARG A 237 14.51 -3.47 -16.01
CA ARG A 237 15.39 -4.29 -16.86
C ARG A 237 15.69 -5.66 -16.26
N SER A 238 15.73 -5.78 -14.94
CA SER A 238 15.93 -7.07 -14.26
C SER A 238 14.73 -8.01 -14.42
N ARG A 239 13.53 -7.46 -14.59
CA ARG A 239 12.28 -8.21 -14.80
C ARG A 239 12.05 -8.56 -16.27
N ASP A 240 12.60 -7.76 -17.17
CA ASP A 240 12.46 -7.95 -18.62
C ASP A 240 13.52 -8.91 -19.21
N ALA A 241 14.38 -9.51 -18.39
CA ALA A 241 15.37 -10.48 -18.86
C ALA A 241 14.69 -11.77 -19.34
N GLN A 242 15.11 -12.26 -20.51
CA GLN A 242 14.62 -13.52 -21.06
C GLN A 242 15.18 -14.71 -20.26
N GLU A 243 14.48 -15.85 -20.31
CA GLU A 243 14.77 -17.04 -19.50
C GLU A 243 16.20 -17.60 -19.72
N ASP A 244 16.79 -17.31 -20.87
CA ASP A 244 18.15 -17.69 -21.28
C ASP A 244 19.21 -16.59 -21.08
N GLU A 245 18.82 -15.37 -20.67
CA GLU A 245 19.75 -14.28 -20.38
C GLU A 245 19.85 -13.99 -18.87
N LEU A 246 21.07 -14.00 -18.33
CA LEU A 246 21.29 -13.54 -16.96
C LEU A 246 21.05 -12.02 -16.88
N PRO A 247 20.16 -11.52 -16.00
CA PRO A 247 19.95 -10.09 -15.85
C PRO A 247 21.17 -9.41 -15.23
N LEU A 248 21.32 -8.10 -15.51
CA LEU A 248 22.38 -7.28 -14.90
C LEU A 248 22.33 -7.36 -13.37
N ILE A 249 21.12 -7.31 -12.81
CA ILE A 249 20.80 -7.58 -11.41
C ILE A 249 19.74 -8.67 -11.39
N ASN A 250 20.01 -9.80 -10.75
CA ASN A 250 19.01 -10.86 -10.56
C ASN A 250 18.28 -10.61 -9.23
N LEU A 251 16.98 -10.33 -9.30
CA LEU A 251 16.19 -9.99 -8.11
C LEU A 251 15.83 -11.23 -7.27
N GLU A 252 15.73 -12.40 -7.89
CA GLU A 252 15.37 -13.66 -7.22
C GLU A 252 16.61 -14.35 -6.64
N GLU A 253 17.69 -14.38 -7.42
CA GLU A 253 18.97 -14.96 -7.04
C GLU A 253 20.11 -13.94 -7.18
N PRO A 254 20.28 -12.99 -6.24
CA PRO A 254 21.25 -11.89 -6.36
C PRO A 254 22.67 -12.31 -6.68
N ARG A 255 23.12 -13.49 -6.21
CA ARG A 255 24.46 -14.04 -6.51
C ARG A 255 24.67 -14.39 -7.99
N LYS A 256 23.58 -14.60 -8.74
CA LYS A 256 23.60 -14.85 -10.18
C LYS A 256 23.48 -13.58 -11.03
N SER A 257 23.55 -12.40 -10.42
CA SER A 257 23.56 -11.12 -11.15
C SER A 257 24.82 -11.00 -12.00
N LEU A 258 24.71 -10.60 -13.28
CA LEU A 258 25.89 -10.40 -14.12
C LEU A 258 26.90 -9.43 -13.50
N ILE A 259 26.45 -8.39 -12.79
CA ILE A 259 27.35 -7.43 -12.15
C ILE A 259 28.28 -8.06 -11.09
N LEU A 260 27.90 -9.22 -10.54
CA LEU A 260 28.73 -9.99 -9.61
C LEU A 260 29.54 -11.09 -10.29
N LEU A 261 29.08 -11.55 -11.46
CA LEU A 261 29.65 -12.66 -12.21
C LEU A 261 30.63 -12.23 -13.30
N VAL A 262 30.57 -10.98 -13.77
CA VAL A 262 31.57 -10.45 -14.71
C VAL A 262 32.93 -10.57 -14.02
N PRO A 263 33.90 -11.31 -14.60
CA PRO A 263 35.18 -11.50 -13.97
C PRO A 263 35.80 -10.14 -13.69
N ARG A 264 36.14 -9.89 -12.43
CA ARG A 264 37.13 -8.86 -12.11
C ARG A 264 38.36 -9.26 -12.91
N ALA A 265 38.77 -8.42 -13.85
CA ALA A 265 40.08 -8.56 -14.45
C ALA A 265 41.08 -8.68 -13.28
N VAL A 266 41.67 -9.87 -13.14
CA VAL A 266 42.86 -10.10 -12.30
C VAL A 266 44.05 -9.55 -13.07
#